data_AF-A0A0P7XHN0-F1
#
_entry.id   AF-A0A0P7XHN0-F1
#
_cell.length_a   1.000
_cell.length_b   1.000
_cell.length_c   1.000
_cell.angle_alpha   90.00
_cell.angle_beta   90.00
_cell.angle_gamma   90.00
#
_symmetry.space_group_name_H-M   'P 1'
#
loop_
_entity.id
_entity.type
_entity.pdbx_description
1 polymer ?
#
loop_
_entity_poly.entity_id
_entity_poly.type
_entity_poly.pdbx_seq_one_letter_code
_entity_poly.pdbx_strand_id
1 'polypeptide(L)'
;MPRVPDVQDGVKANELELRWQEYYELVTVLLQWIRRYVVLFEERKFPGSYEEIEILWRQFLKFKETELPAKEADKNRSKLIFSSFESAVQAGQVKVPPGYHPIDVEKEWGRLHIAILERERLLRVEFER
;
A
#
# COMPACT_ATOMS: atom_id res chain seq x y z
N MET A 1 33.06 -9.69 32.27
CA MET A 1 33.55 -8.74 31.24
C MET A 1 32.39 -8.44 30.30
N PRO A 2 32.06 -7.17 30.00
CA PRO A 2 31.10 -6.88 28.94
C PRO A 2 31.75 -7.25 27.60
N ARG A 3 31.04 -8.02 26.77
CA ARG A 3 31.50 -8.38 25.42
C ARG A 3 31.43 -7.12 24.55
N VAL A 4 32.58 -6.72 23.99
CA VAL A 4 32.62 -5.69 22.94
C VAL A 4 31.99 -6.30 21.69
N PRO A 5 30.98 -5.66 21.06
CA PRO A 5 30.39 -6.16 19.83
C PRO A 5 31.45 -6.26 18.72
N ASP A 6 31.42 -7.34 17.94
CA ASP A 6 32.31 -7.49 16.80
C ASP A 6 31.92 -6.49 15.70
N VAL A 7 32.88 -6.03 14.90
CA VAL A 7 32.63 -5.09 13.78
C VAL A 7 31.59 -5.68 12.82
N GLN A 8 31.59 -7.00 12.65
CA GLN A 8 30.61 -7.73 11.85
C GLN A 8 29.18 -7.64 12.41
N ASP A 9 29.01 -7.58 13.74
CA ASP A 9 27.70 -7.43 14.37
C ASP A 9 27.15 -6.02 14.16
N GLY A 10 28.02 -5.00 14.19
CA GLY A 10 27.67 -3.61 13.90
C GLY A 10 27.18 -3.40 12.46
N VAL A 11 27.84 -4.05 11.48
CA VAL A 11 27.42 -3.97 10.06
C VAL A 11 26.04 -4.60 9.86
N LYS A 12 25.79 -5.77 10.47
CA LYS A 12 24.48 -6.46 10.37
C LYS A 12 23.36 -5.66 11.04
N ALA A 13 23.64 -5.01 12.18
CA ALA A 13 22.67 -4.14 12.85
C ALA A 13 22.30 -2.93 11.98
N ASN A 14 23.28 -2.29 11.33
CA ASN A 14 23.02 -1.17 10.42
C ASN A 14 22.21 -1.60 9.18
N GLU A 15 22.50 -2.76 8.60
CA GLU A 15 21.72 -3.27 7.46
C GLU A 15 20.27 -3.57 7.87
N LEU A 16 20.07 -4.18 9.05
CA LEU A 16 18.75 -4.43 9.59
C LEU A 16 17.94 -3.13 9.79
N GLU A 17 18.56 -2.11 10.38
CA GLU A 17 17.93 -0.81 10.59
C GLU A 17 17.54 -0.15 9.25
N LEU A 18 18.43 -0.21 8.25
CA LEU A 18 18.15 0.33 6.91
C LEU A 18 16.97 -0.38 6.24
N ARG A 19 16.94 -1.72 6.26
CA ARG A 19 15.84 -2.51 5.67
C ARG A 19 14.52 -2.26 6.39
N TRP A 20 14.56 -2.15 7.71
CA TRP A 20 13.39 -1.80 8.51
C TRP A 20 12.86 -0.41 8.15
N GLN A 21 13.73 0.59 8.06
CA GLN A 21 13.33 1.96 7.68
C GLN A 21 12.75 2.01 6.27
N GLU A 22 13.41 1.38 5.29
CA GLU A 22 12.94 1.30 3.91
C GLU A 22 11.53 0.68 3.83
N TYR A 23 11.30 -0.40 4.56
CA TYR A 23 9.99 -1.04 4.67
C TYR A 23 8.95 -0.12 5.30
N TYR A 24 9.28 0.49 6.44
CA TYR A 24 8.37 1.33 7.20
C TYR A 24 7.89 2.54 6.39
N GLU A 25 8.80 3.24 5.72
CA GLU A 25 8.48 4.39 4.87
C GLU A 25 7.59 3.98 3.69
N LEU A 26 7.96 2.91 2.98
CA LEU A 26 7.21 2.42 1.83
C LEU A 26 5.78 1.99 2.22
N VAL A 27 5.62 1.24 3.31
CA VAL A 27 4.31 0.81 3.80
C VAL A 27 3.49 1.98 4.31
N THR A 28 4.10 2.97 4.96
CA THR A 28 3.40 4.18 5.42
C THR A 28 2.73 4.89 4.23
N VAL A 29 3.49 5.14 3.18
CA VAL A 29 3.00 5.82 1.97
C VAL A 29 1.94 4.97 1.27
N LEU A 30 2.16 3.66 1.16
CA LEU A 30 1.21 2.75 0.53
C LEU A 30 -0.13 2.71 1.28
N LEU A 31 -0.12 2.59 2.61
CA LEU A 31 -1.34 2.56 3.42
C LEU A 31 -2.10 3.89 3.38
N GLN A 32 -1.40 5.02 3.38
CA GLN A 32 -2.04 6.33 3.21
C GLN A 32 -2.71 6.46 1.85
N TRP A 33 -2.04 6.02 0.79
CA TRP A 33 -2.57 6.02 -0.56
C TRP A 33 -3.80 5.10 -0.69
N ILE A 34 -3.75 3.89 -0.14
CA ILE A 34 -4.88 2.95 -0.12
C ILE A 34 -6.09 3.59 0.58
N ARG A 35 -5.92 4.12 1.80
CA ARG A 35 -7.01 4.72 2.58
C ARG A 35 -7.66 5.88 1.85
N ARG A 36 -6.86 6.75 1.20
CA ARG A 36 -7.35 7.86 0.40
C ARG A 36 -8.27 7.37 -0.73
N TYR A 37 -7.83 6.39 -1.50
CA TYR A 37 -8.60 5.91 -2.65
C TYR A 37 -9.81 5.07 -2.27
N VAL A 38 -9.76 4.31 -1.16
CA VAL A 38 -10.95 3.66 -0.61
C VAL A 38 -12.03 4.69 -0.32
N VAL A 39 -11.71 5.75 0.43
CA VAL A 39 -12.69 6.82 0.75
C VAL A 39 -13.20 7.51 -0.52
N LEU A 40 -12.32 7.80 -1.48
CA LEU A 40 -12.69 8.44 -2.73
C LEU A 40 -13.66 7.59 -3.56
N PHE A 41 -13.44 6.27 -3.63
CA PHE A 41 -14.26 5.36 -4.42
C PHE A 41 -15.55 4.92 -3.72
N GLU A 42 -15.63 5.04 -2.38
CA GLU A 42 -16.85 4.84 -1.62
C GLU A 42 -17.87 6.01 -1.79
N GLU A 43 -17.47 7.15 -2.38
CA GLU A 43 -18.39 8.25 -2.69
C GLU A 43 -19.43 7.83 -3.75
N ARG A 44 -20.71 7.98 -3.39
CA ARG A 44 -21.86 7.57 -4.19
C ARG A 44 -22.60 8.72 -4.85
N LYS A 45 -22.22 9.96 -4.55
CA LYS A 45 -22.76 11.14 -5.22
C LYS A 45 -22.11 11.30 -6.59
N PHE A 46 -22.93 11.20 -7.63
CA PHE A 46 -22.53 11.47 -9.01
C PHE A 46 -23.01 12.84 -9.47
N PRO A 47 -22.26 13.50 -10.35
CA PRO A 47 -22.70 14.72 -11.00
C PRO A 47 -23.92 14.47 -11.89
N GLY A 48 -24.67 15.53 -12.19
CA GLY A 48 -25.90 15.43 -12.98
C GLY A 48 -25.70 15.55 -14.49
N SER A 49 -24.50 15.92 -14.94
CA SER A 49 -24.20 16.11 -16.37
C SER A 49 -23.35 14.97 -16.94
N TYR A 50 -23.63 14.61 -18.20
CA TYR A 50 -22.89 13.59 -18.92
C TYR A 50 -21.39 13.92 -19.03
N GLU A 51 -21.06 15.19 -19.30
CA GLU A 51 -19.67 15.66 -19.41
C GLU A 51 -18.88 15.42 -18.12
N GLU A 52 -19.47 15.71 -16.95
CA GLU A 52 -18.82 15.47 -15.66
C GLU A 52 -18.66 13.97 -15.37
N ILE A 53 -19.62 13.13 -15.76
CA ILE A 53 -19.50 11.66 -15.67
C ILE A 53 -18.35 11.17 -16.55
N GLU A 54 -18.22 11.70 -17.77
CA GLU A 54 -17.13 11.36 -18.69
C GLU A 54 -15.75 11.73 -18.12
N ILE A 55 -15.64 12.89 -17.46
CA ILE A 55 -14.41 13.30 -16.77
C ILE A 55 -14.06 12.30 -15.67
N LEU A 56 -15.02 11.91 -14.83
CA LEU A 56 -14.80 10.94 -13.75
C LEU A 56 -14.35 9.58 -14.28
N TRP A 57 -14.90 9.16 -15.42
CA TRP A 57 -14.49 7.93 -16.08
C TRP A 57 -13.06 7.97 -16.60
N ARG A 58 -12.69 9.04 -17.30
CA ARG A 58 -11.31 9.24 -17.79
C ARG A 58 -10.31 9.27 -16.64
N GLN A 59 -10.66 9.92 -15.53
CA GLN A 59 -9.84 9.91 -14.31
C GLN A 59 -9.70 8.50 -13.73
N PHE A 60 -10.80 7.74 -13.67
CA PHE A 60 -10.79 6.36 -13.19
C PHE A 60 -9.95 5.43 -14.07
N LEU A 61 -10.07 5.53 -15.40
CA LEU A 61 -9.22 4.77 -16.32
C LEU A 61 -7.74 5.10 -16.16
N LYS A 62 -7.41 6.40 -16.10
CA LYS A 62 -6.03 6.85 -15.85
C LYS A 62 -5.49 6.29 -14.54
N PHE A 63 -6.28 6.32 -13.47
CA PHE A 63 -5.91 5.70 -12.20
C PHE A 63 -5.56 4.21 -12.37
N LYS A 64 -6.40 3.44 -13.07
CA LYS A 64 -6.17 1.99 -13.32
C LYS A 64 -4.93 1.72 -14.17
N GLU A 65 -4.64 2.58 -15.13
CA GLU A 65 -3.53 2.40 -16.08
C GLU A 65 -2.18 2.89 -15.52
N THR A 66 -2.18 3.89 -14.64
CA THR A 66 -0.92 4.52 -14.20
C THR A 66 -0.64 4.35 -12.71
N GLU A 67 -1.59 4.72 -11.85
CA GLU A 67 -1.33 4.77 -10.40
C GLU A 67 -1.40 3.39 -9.75
N LEU A 68 -2.42 2.61 -10.11
CA LEU A 68 -2.64 1.29 -9.54
C LEU A 68 -1.47 0.32 -9.79
N PRO A 69 -0.92 0.18 -11.01
CA PRO A 69 0.21 -0.72 -11.27
C PRO A 69 1.48 -0.28 -10.55
N ALA A 70 1.74 1.03 -10.47
CA ALA A 70 2.88 1.56 -9.73
C ALA A 70 2.79 1.22 -8.23
N LYS A 71 1.60 1.31 -7.64
CA LYS A 71 1.38 0.98 -6.23
C LYS A 71 1.36 -0.52 -5.96
N GLU A 72 0.96 -1.32 -6.94
CA GLU A 72 1.11 -2.78 -6.87
C GLU A 72 2.59 -3.19 -6.86
N ALA A 73 3.43 -2.53 -7.66
CA ALA A 73 4.88 -2.73 -7.63
C ALA A 73 5.48 -2.34 -6.27
N ASP A 74 5.07 -1.20 -5.70
CA ASP A 74 5.46 -0.78 -4.34
C ASP A 74 5.07 -1.84 -3.29
N LYS A 75 3.85 -2.39 -3.36
CA LYS A 75 3.38 -3.47 -2.47
C LYS A 75 4.21 -4.74 -2.62
N ASN A 76 4.54 -5.13 -3.84
CA ASN A 76 5.34 -6.33 -4.07
C ASN A 76 6.79 -6.13 -3.61
N ARG A 77 7.36 -4.93 -3.78
CA ARG A 77 8.66 -4.56 -3.23
C ARG A 77 8.67 -4.58 -1.70
N SER A 78 7.63 -4.07 -1.04
CA SER A 78 7.57 -4.09 0.43
C SER A 78 7.59 -5.51 1.00
N LYS A 79 6.93 -6.47 0.34
CA LYS A 79 7.03 -7.90 0.71
C LYS A 79 8.45 -8.43 0.64
N LEU A 80 9.18 -8.11 -0.45
CA LEU A 80 10.56 -8.56 -0.62
C LEU A 80 11.48 -7.98 0.45
N ILE A 81 11.30 -6.70 0.80
CA ILE A 81 12.06 -6.06 1.89
C ILE A 81 11.72 -6.73 3.21
N PHE A 82 10.44 -6.99 3.50
CA PHE A 82 10.03 -7.67 4.74
C PHE A 82 10.69 -9.05 4.88
N SER A 83 10.68 -9.85 3.81
CA SER A 83 11.31 -11.17 3.82
C SER A 83 12.81 -11.14 4.14
N SER A 84 13.52 -10.02 3.88
CA SER A 84 14.94 -9.92 4.22
C SER A 84 15.21 -9.76 5.72
N PHE A 85 14.23 -9.31 6.51
CA PHE A 85 14.37 -9.10 7.97
C PHE A 85 13.32 -9.84 8.82
N GLU A 86 12.50 -10.69 8.23
CA GLU A 86 11.42 -11.42 8.91
C GLU A 86 11.93 -12.25 10.10
N SER A 87 13.11 -12.86 10.00
CA SER A 87 13.72 -13.60 11.10
C SER A 87 14.03 -12.72 12.32
N ALA A 88 14.41 -11.46 12.10
CA ALA A 88 14.65 -10.48 13.17
C ALA A 88 13.33 -10.04 13.84
N VAL A 89 12.22 -10.03 13.09
CA VAL A 89 10.87 -9.82 13.67
C VAL A 89 10.49 -11.01 14.55
N GLN A 90 10.66 -12.24 14.05
CA GLN A 90 10.36 -13.46 14.81
C GLN A 90 11.22 -13.60 16.07
N ALA A 91 12.48 -13.15 16.01
CA ALA A 91 13.39 -13.09 17.15
C ALA A 91 13.10 -11.92 18.12
N GLY A 92 12.14 -11.05 17.81
CA GLY A 92 11.77 -9.89 18.63
C GLY A 92 12.74 -8.72 18.59
N GLN A 93 13.71 -8.73 17.67
CA GLN A 93 14.69 -7.66 17.49
C GLN A 93 14.08 -6.44 16.77
N VAL A 94 13.10 -6.68 15.88
CA VAL A 94 12.32 -5.64 15.21
C VAL A 94 10.87 -5.76 15.63
N LYS A 95 10.28 -4.66 16.10
CA LYS A 95 8.87 -4.59 16.48
C LYS A 95 8.06 -3.94 15.36
N VAL A 96 7.27 -4.74 14.65
CA VAL A 96 6.38 -4.24 13.60
C VAL A 96 5.16 -3.56 14.24
N PRO A 97 4.85 -2.30 13.89
CA PRO A 97 3.64 -1.62 14.36
C PRO A 97 2.37 -2.33 13.90
N PRO A 98 1.26 -2.24 14.66
CA PRO A 98 -0.03 -2.79 14.23
C PRO A 98 -0.46 -2.27 12.85
N GLY A 99 -0.89 -3.17 11.96
CA GLY A 99 -1.32 -2.83 10.60
C GLY A 99 -0.17 -2.68 9.59
N TYR A 100 1.09 -2.82 10.02
CA TYR A 100 2.25 -2.77 9.14
C TYR A 100 2.78 -4.16 8.79
N HIS A 101 2.15 -5.25 9.24
CA HIS A 101 2.54 -6.58 8.77
C HIS A 101 2.11 -6.77 7.30
N PRO A 102 2.87 -7.50 6.45
CA PRO A 102 2.49 -7.69 5.04
C PRO A 102 1.07 -8.26 4.85
N ILE A 103 0.61 -9.09 5.79
CA ILE A 103 -0.77 -9.63 5.80
C ILE A 103 -1.81 -8.50 5.96
N ASP A 104 -1.55 -7.52 6.82
CA ASP A 104 -2.45 -6.38 7.02
C ASP A 104 -2.45 -5.46 5.80
N VAL A 105 -1.29 -5.27 5.17
CA VAL A 105 -1.16 -4.51 3.92
C VAL A 105 -1.96 -5.17 2.79
N GLU A 106 -1.91 -6.50 2.67
CA GLU A 106 -2.75 -7.25 1.71
C GLU A 106 -4.24 -7.14 2.00
N LYS A 107 -4.63 -7.13 3.28
CA LYS A 107 -6.02 -6.91 3.68
C LYS A 107 -6.53 -5.54 3.23
N GLU A 108 -5.76 -4.47 3.46
CA GLU A 108 -6.13 -3.13 3.00
C GLU A 108 -6.10 -3.01 1.47
N TRP A 109 -5.17 -3.69 0.80
CA TRP A 109 -5.16 -3.79 -0.67
C TRP A 109 -6.43 -4.47 -1.20
N GLY A 110 -6.90 -5.53 -0.54
CA GLY A 110 -8.18 -6.17 -0.85
C GLY A 110 -9.38 -5.23 -0.72
N ARG A 111 -9.41 -4.39 0.33
CA ARG A 111 -10.44 -3.36 0.49
C ARG A 111 -10.43 -2.36 -0.67
N LEU A 112 -9.26 -1.90 -1.08
CA LEU A 112 -9.12 -1.04 -2.25
C LEU A 112 -9.65 -1.72 -3.51
N HIS A 113 -9.34 -3.00 -3.72
CA HIS A 113 -9.82 -3.72 -4.90
C HIS A 113 -11.35 -3.77 -4.98
N ILE A 114 -12.01 -4.03 -3.86
CA ILE A 114 -13.49 -4.01 -3.78
C ILE A 114 -14.03 -2.61 -4.11
N ALA A 115 -13.43 -1.56 -3.55
CA ALA A 115 -13.82 -0.19 -3.82
C ALA A 115 -13.64 0.20 -5.31
N ILE A 116 -12.57 -0.25 -5.96
CA ILE A 116 -12.32 -0.05 -7.40
C ILE A 116 -13.43 -0.71 -8.23
N LEU A 117 -13.77 -1.97 -7.91
CA LEU A 117 -14.81 -2.71 -8.63
C LEU A 117 -16.18 -2.03 -8.51
N GLU A 118 -16.54 -1.59 -7.30
CA GLU A 118 -17.81 -0.90 -7.08
C GLU A 118 -17.84 0.46 -7.79
N ARG A 119 -16.73 1.21 -7.78
CA ARG A 119 -16.63 2.49 -8.51
C ARG A 119 -16.81 2.28 -10.01
N GLU A 120 -16.17 1.27 -10.59
CA GLU A 120 -16.31 0.93 -11.99
C GLU A 120 -17.76 0.61 -12.34
N ARG A 121 -18.41 -0.21 -11.50
CA ARG A 121 -19.82 -0.59 -11.68
C ARG A 121 -20.73 0.64 -11.67
N LEU A 122 -20.56 1.54 -10.69
CA LEU A 122 -21.39 2.75 -10.57
C LEU A 122 -21.18 3.70 -11.74
N LEU A 123 -19.94 3.93 -12.18
CA LEU A 123 -19.66 4.78 -13.33
C LEU A 123 -20.30 4.23 -14.62
N ARG A 124 -20.27 2.90 -14.83
CA ARG A 124 -20.93 2.28 -15.98
C ARG A 124 -22.45 2.50 -15.98
N VAL A 125 -23.09 2.34 -14.82
CA VAL A 125 -24.54 2.58 -14.67
C VAL A 125 -24.89 4.03 -14.98
N GLU A 126 -24.11 5.00 -14.51
CA GLU A 126 -24.38 6.42 -14.79
C GLU A 126 -24.13 6.82 -16.25
N PHE A 127 -23.31 6.08 -17.01
CA PHE A 127 -23.17 6.29 -18.47
C PHE A 127 -24.37 5.80 -19.28
N GLU A 128 -25.05 4.77 -18.79
CA GLU A 128 -26.21 4.17 -19.47
C GLU A 128 -27.51 4.96 -19.19
N ARG A 129 -27.47 5.92 -18.28
CA ARG A 129 -28.59 6.75 -17.83
C ARG A 129 -28.81 7.97 -18.71
#